data_AF-A0A255TWJ4-F1
#
_entry.id   AF-A0A255TWJ4-F1
#
_cell.length_a   1.000
_cell.length_b   1.000
_cell.length_c   1.000
_cell.angle_alpha   90.00
_cell.angle_beta   90.00
_cell.angle_gamma   90.00
#
_symmetry.space_group_name_H-M   'P 1'
#
loop_
_entity.id
_entity.type
_entity.pdbx_description
1 polymer ?
#
loop_
_entity_poly.entity_id
_entity_poly.type
_entity_poly.pdbx_seq_one_letter_code
_entity_poly.pdbx_strand_id
1 'polypeptide(L)'
;MDNTFEALQDLYDIIEKCERRNVKLPEDVIRQINEAEENIIRDEILPIIGKDIEPTLSQIKRDLVLVVEYHPGEPVSVALSRKTKISEIVDAKPIVANPQKVSKPVKSDEAYSVAEPHEPIKTVTNHTKGLRVIFPDGTVVCNKTAIDTEIDVFRRIGFERVERVGRKRAGWPLVGKKQRPVEKGKIWQHESDGWFIYSNTNNDQKKEDLQAVSDFYHLGLSISDGKPEK
;
A
#
# COMPACT_ATOMS: atom_id res chain seq x y z
N MET A 1 -31.04 9.04 16.68
CA MET A 1 -30.46 9.24 15.34
C MET A 1 -29.24 10.11 15.55
N ASP A 2 -28.10 9.45 15.66
CA ASP A 2 -26.76 9.82 15.18
C ASP A 2 -26.34 11.30 15.27
N ASN A 3 -26.12 11.75 16.50
CA ASN A 3 -25.44 13.02 16.86
C ASN A 3 -23.99 13.12 16.30
N THR A 4 -23.47 12.01 15.77
CA THR A 4 -22.07 11.80 15.35
C THR A 4 -21.75 12.42 13.99
N PHE A 5 -22.66 12.25 13.03
CA PHE A 5 -22.51 12.89 11.72
C PHE A 5 -22.88 14.38 11.77
N GLU A 6 -23.61 14.81 12.80
CA GLU A 6 -24.02 16.19 13.02
C GLU A 6 -22.81 17.11 13.25
N ALA A 7 -21.85 16.72 14.10
CA ALA A 7 -20.65 17.52 14.35
C ALA A 7 -19.75 17.68 13.12
N LEU A 8 -19.61 16.62 12.32
CA LEU A 8 -18.84 16.67 11.06
C LEU A 8 -19.56 17.52 10.01
N GLN A 9 -20.89 17.39 9.93
CA GLN A 9 -21.73 18.18 9.03
C GLN A 9 -21.68 19.67 9.38
N ASP A 10 -21.76 20.01 10.67
CA ASP A 10 -21.64 21.38 11.16
C ASP A 10 -20.30 22.02 10.77
N LEU A 11 -19.21 21.25 10.83
CA LEU A 11 -17.89 21.70 10.43
C LEU A 11 -17.84 22.03 8.93
N TYR A 12 -18.36 21.15 8.07
CA TYR A 12 -18.43 21.38 6.63
C TYR A 12 -19.33 22.56 6.27
N ASP A 13 -20.47 22.69 6.95
CA ASP A 13 -21.40 23.81 6.81
C ASP A 13 -20.73 25.16 7.11
N ILE A 14 -19.87 25.22 8.14
CA ILE A 14 -19.12 26.43 8.50
C ILE A 14 -18.12 26.78 7.39
N ILE A 15 -17.39 25.79 6.88
CA ILE A 15 -16.41 25.99 5.80
C ILE A 15 -17.11 26.51 4.55
N GLU A 16 -18.21 25.88 4.13
CA GLU A 16 -18.98 26.29 2.95
C GLU A 16 -19.50 27.73 3.08
N LYS A 17 -20.01 28.09 4.27
CA LYS A 17 -20.50 29.45 4.55
C LYS A 17 -19.38 30.49 4.47
N CYS A 18 -18.17 30.16 4.91
CA CYS A 18 -16.99 31.02 4.80
C CYS A 18 -16.54 31.19 3.34
N GLU A 19 -16.50 30.11 2.57
CA GLU A 19 -16.14 30.12 1.15
C GLU A 19 -17.12 30.95 0.31
N ARG A 20 -18.43 30.77 0.52
CA ARG A 20 -19.48 31.53 -0.17
C ARG A 20 -19.41 33.03 0.07
N ARG A 21 -18.82 33.46 1.18
CA ARG A 21 -18.63 34.88 1.53
C ARG A 21 -17.25 35.40 1.16
N ASN A 22 -16.44 34.59 0.46
CA ASN A 22 -15.09 34.91 0.02
C ASN A 22 -14.16 35.30 1.20
N VAL A 23 -14.46 34.77 2.39
CA VAL A 23 -13.68 35.00 3.62
C VAL A 23 -12.53 34.00 3.65
N LYS A 24 -11.31 34.50 3.50
CA LYS A 24 -10.11 33.66 3.65
C LYS A 24 -9.88 33.39 5.13
N LEU A 25 -10.01 32.13 5.52
CA LEU A 25 -9.68 31.71 6.88
C LEU A 25 -8.16 31.79 7.10
N PRO A 26 -7.69 32.29 8.26
CA PRO A 26 -6.28 32.23 8.62
C PRO A 26 -5.78 30.78 8.67
N GLU A 27 -4.49 30.58 8.37
CA GLU A 27 -3.87 29.23 8.37
C GLU A 27 -4.04 28.51 9.71
N ASP A 28 -3.98 29.23 10.83
CA ASP A 28 -4.20 28.64 12.17
C ASP A 28 -5.62 28.09 12.35
N VAL A 29 -6.63 28.75 11.79
CA VAL A 29 -8.03 28.31 11.85
C VAL A 29 -8.23 27.08 10.97
N ILE A 30 -7.61 27.06 9.78
CA ILE A 30 -7.63 25.90 8.88
C ILE A 30 -6.98 24.69 9.57
N ARG A 31 -5.86 24.89 10.28
CA ARG A 31 -5.22 23.83 11.06
C ARG A 31 -6.15 23.28 12.15
N GLN A 32 -6.80 24.15 12.91
CA GLN A 32 -7.76 23.75 13.95
C GLN A 32 -8.95 22.99 13.38
N ILE A 33 -9.46 23.41 12.22
CA ILE A 33 -10.55 22.73 11.52
C ILE A 33 -10.13 21.32 11.11
N ASN A 34 -8.96 21.17 10.47
CA ASN A 34 -8.45 19.86 10.07
C ASN A 34 -8.21 18.93 11.29
N GLU A 35 -7.69 19.48 12.39
CA GLU A 35 -7.50 18.72 13.64
C GLU A 35 -8.84 18.29 14.24
N ALA A 36 -9.84 19.16 14.25
CA ALA A 36 -11.18 18.84 14.73
C ALA A 36 -11.83 17.75 13.86
N GLU A 37 -11.73 17.87 12.54
CA GLU A 37 -12.22 16.88 11.57
C GLU A 37 -11.57 15.51 11.80
N GLU A 38 -10.25 15.46 11.93
CA GLU A 38 -9.51 14.22 12.17
C GLU A 38 -9.91 13.56 13.49
N ASN A 39 -10.14 14.35 14.54
CA ASN A 39 -10.58 13.84 15.84
C ASN A 39 -11.98 13.25 15.78
N ILE A 40 -12.93 13.92 15.10
CA ILE A 40 -14.29 13.39 14.91
C ILE A 40 -14.25 12.07 14.11
N ILE A 41 -13.44 12.02 13.05
CA ILE A 41 -13.27 10.80 12.26
C ILE A 41 -12.72 9.66 13.13
N ARG A 42 -11.65 9.94 13.89
CA ARG A 42 -10.97 8.92 14.70
C ARG A 42 -11.85 8.39 15.83
N ASP A 43 -12.45 9.29 16.59
CA ASP A 43 -13.07 8.97 17.87
C ASP A 43 -14.52 8.53 17.70
N GLU A 44 -15.18 8.97 16.63
CA GLU A 44 -16.60 8.71 16.45
C GLU A 44 -16.94 7.92 15.18
N ILE A 45 -16.35 8.26 14.02
CA ILE A 45 -16.67 7.59 12.74
C ILE A 45 -16.02 6.19 12.65
N LEU A 46 -14.73 6.06 12.95
CA LEU A 46 -14.03 4.77 12.85
C LEU A 46 -14.64 3.65 13.73
N PRO A 47 -15.05 3.91 15.00
CA PRO A 47 -15.71 2.89 15.81
C PRO A 47 -17.04 2.40 15.24
N ILE A 48 -17.83 3.28 14.62
CA ILE A 48 -19.10 2.90 13.97
C ILE A 48 -18.81 1.97 12.80
N ILE A 49 -17.87 2.35 11.94
CA ILE A 49 -17.44 1.51 10.81
C ILE A 49 -16.97 0.14 11.32
N GLY A 50 -16.17 0.12 12.39
CA GLY A 50 -15.68 -1.11 13.02
C GLY A 50 -16.83 -2.03 13.46
N LYS A 51 -17.84 -1.47 14.13
CA LYS A 51 -19.03 -2.20 14.60
C LYS A 51 -19.87 -2.76 13.46
N ASP A 52 -19.98 -2.04 12.35
CA ASP A 52 -20.78 -2.46 11.19
C ASP A 52 -20.10 -3.57 10.39
N ILE A 53 -18.76 -3.56 10.30
CA ILE A 53 -18.00 -4.59 9.56
C ILE A 53 -17.75 -5.85 10.38
N GLU A 54 -17.72 -5.75 11.73
CA GLU A 54 -17.39 -6.85 12.65
C GLU A 54 -18.20 -8.15 12.41
N PRO A 55 -19.53 -8.12 12.21
CA PRO A 55 -20.31 -9.34 11.95
C PRO A 55 -19.84 -10.09 10.70
N THR A 56 -19.46 -9.35 9.66
CA THR A 56 -18.96 -9.93 8.40
C THR A 56 -17.56 -10.50 8.60
N LEU A 57 -16.70 -9.80 9.35
CA LEU A 57 -15.33 -10.25 9.61
C LEU A 57 -15.26 -11.42 10.59
N SER A 58 -16.23 -11.55 11.50
CA SER A 58 -16.28 -12.64 12.50
C SER A 58 -16.33 -14.05 11.90
N GLN A 59 -16.81 -14.18 10.65
CA GLN A 59 -16.84 -15.45 9.93
C GLN A 59 -15.46 -15.90 9.46
N ILE A 60 -14.49 -14.99 9.43
CA ILE A 60 -13.14 -15.24 8.92
C ILE A 60 -12.24 -15.68 10.07
N LYS A 61 -11.74 -16.92 10.00
CA LYS A 61 -10.92 -17.55 11.05
C LYS A 61 -9.41 -17.30 10.91
N ARG A 62 -9.02 -16.19 10.30
CA ARG A 62 -7.62 -15.81 10.11
C ARG A 62 -7.42 -14.32 10.32
N ASP A 63 -6.24 -13.94 10.79
CA ASP A 63 -5.89 -12.54 10.98
C ASP A 63 -5.83 -11.81 9.63
N LEU A 64 -6.51 -10.66 9.55
CA LEU A 64 -6.54 -9.81 8.38
C LEU A 64 -6.38 -8.35 8.77
N VAL A 65 -5.65 -7.62 7.93
CA VAL A 65 -5.61 -6.16 7.99
C VAL A 65 -6.26 -5.65 6.72
N LEU A 66 -7.29 -4.81 6.86
CA LEU A 66 -8.01 -4.22 5.74
C LEU A 66 -7.60 -2.76 5.60
N VAL A 67 -7.33 -2.34 4.36
CA VAL A 67 -7.12 -0.94 4.01
C VAL A 67 -8.35 -0.50 3.23
N VAL A 68 -8.98 0.57 3.71
CA VAL A 68 -10.16 1.15 3.09
C VAL A 68 -9.75 2.46 2.45
N GLU A 69 -9.91 2.55 1.13
CA GLU A 69 -9.74 3.77 0.36
C GLU A 69 -11.12 4.37 0.10
N TYR A 70 -11.33 5.58 0.62
CA TYR A 70 -12.57 6.33 0.45
C TYR A 70 -12.32 7.60 -0.35
N HIS A 71 -13.07 7.76 -1.44
CA HIS A 71 -13.13 8.99 -2.23
C HIS A 71 -14.60 9.43 -2.27
N PRO A 72 -14.93 10.66 -1.83
CA PRO A 72 -16.30 11.16 -1.89
C PRO A 72 -16.88 11.09 -3.31
N GLY A 73 -18.04 10.46 -3.46
CA GLY A 73 -18.71 10.28 -4.76
C GLY A 73 -18.31 9.04 -5.55
N GLU A 74 -17.33 8.27 -5.08
CA GLU A 74 -16.92 6.99 -5.66
C GLU A 74 -17.27 5.82 -4.72
N PRO A 75 -17.44 4.59 -5.24
CA PRO A 75 -17.62 3.43 -4.39
C PRO A 75 -16.38 3.19 -3.51
N VAL A 76 -16.62 2.83 -2.25
CA VAL A 76 -15.56 2.50 -1.28
C VAL A 76 -14.73 1.33 -1.82
N SER A 77 -13.41 1.51 -1.85
CA SER A 77 -12.47 0.47 -2.25
C SER A 77 -11.88 -0.20 -1.01
N VAL A 78 -11.95 -1.53 -0.95
CA VAL A 78 -11.44 -2.33 0.18
C VAL A 78 -10.36 -3.27 -0.33
N ALA A 79 -9.16 -3.14 0.21
CA ALA A 79 -8.01 -3.98 -0.12
C ALA A 79 -7.55 -4.77 1.10
N LEU A 80 -7.17 -6.03 0.88
CA LEU A 80 -6.53 -6.84 1.91
C LEU A 80 -5.04 -6.49 1.99
N SER A 81 -4.60 -6.04 3.16
CA SER A 81 -3.18 -5.84 3.44
C SER A 81 -2.48 -7.17 3.72
N ARG A 82 -1.25 -7.30 3.21
CA ARG A 82 -0.36 -8.45 3.41
C ARG A 82 0.39 -8.41 4.74
N LYS A 83 0.26 -7.34 5.53
CA LYS A 83 0.96 -7.15 6.81
C LYS A 83 0.12 -7.68 7.97
N THR A 84 0.76 -8.42 8.87
CA THR A 84 0.11 -9.18 9.96
C THR A 84 -0.20 -8.34 11.20
N LYS A 85 0.13 -7.04 11.22
CA LYS A 85 -0.12 -6.14 12.35
C LYS A 85 -0.44 -4.71 11.90
N ILE A 86 -1.45 -4.09 12.54
CA ILE A 86 -1.88 -2.71 12.31
C ILE A 86 -0.77 -1.70 12.66
N SER A 87 0.09 -2.04 13.63
CA SER A 87 1.23 -1.24 14.07
C SER A 87 2.34 -1.03 13.02
N GLU A 88 2.28 -1.75 11.89
CA GLU A 88 3.31 -1.68 10.83
C GLU A 88 2.86 -0.89 9.59
N ILE A 89 1.65 -0.33 9.60
CA ILE A 89 1.05 0.33 8.43
C ILE A 89 0.96 1.85 8.59
N VAL A 90 0.90 2.37 9.81
CA VAL A 90 0.79 3.81 10.08
C VAL A 90 1.24 4.10 11.51
N ASP A 91 1.67 5.33 11.77
CA ASP A 91 1.90 5.95 13.09
C ASP A 91 0.58 6.07 13.90
N ALA A 92 -0.22 5.01 13.88
CA ALA A 92 -1.50 4.90 14.55
C ALA A 92 -1.22 4.41 15.97
N LYS A 93 -1.45 5.29 16.95
CA LYS A 93 -1.59 4.87 18.35
C LYS A 93 -2.66 3.77 18.39
N PRO A 94 -2.33 2.55 18.85
CA PRO A 94 -3.31 1.49 18.96
C PRO A 94 -4.41 1.93 19.93
N ILE A 95 -5.64 2.06 19.43
CA ILE A 95 -6.81 2.23 20.28
C ILE A 95 -7.11 0.85 20.85
N VAL A 96 -6.49 0.54 21.99
CA VAL A 96 -6.78 -0.68 22.75
C VAL A 96 -8.17 -0.50 23.35
N ALA A 97 -9.19 -1.05 22.68
CA ALA A 97 -10.40 -1.40 23.38
C ALA A 97 -10.03 -2.49 24.42
N ASN A 98 -10.38 -2.20 25.68
CA ASN A 98 -10.01 -2.87 26.91
C ASN A 98 -9.82 -4.41 26.80
N PRO A 99 -8.79 -5.00 27.46
CA PRO A 99 -8.47 -6.41 27.34
C PRO A 99 -9.38 -7.26 28.22
N GLN A 100 -10.23 -8.09 27.62
CA GLN A 100 -10.80 -9.22 28.34
C GLN A 100 -10.79 -10.52 27.52
N LYS A 101 -9.90 -11.41 27.98
CA LYS A 101 -9.93 -12.87 27.97
C LYS A 101 -9.57 -13.65 26.68
N VAL A 102 -8.29 -14.06 26.69
CA VAL A 102 -7.74 -15.43 26.49
C VAL A 102 -8.36 -16.34 25.42
N SER A 103 -7.55 -16.77 24.46
CA SER A 103 -7.13 -18.19 24.37
C SER A 103 -5.90 -18.35 23.45
N LYS A 104 -5.11 -19.37 23.79
CA LYS A 104 -3.74 -19.68 23.31
C LYS A 104 -3.72 -20.17 21.85
N PRO A 105 -2.57 -20.12 21.15
CA PRO A 105 -2.47 -20.54 19.76
C PRO A 105 -2.50 -22.06 19.63
N VAL A 106 -3.35 -22.59 18.75
CA VAL A 106 -3.34 -24.01 18.38
C VAL A 106 -2.57 -24.15 17.06
N LYS A 107 -1.49 -24.93 17.10
CA LYS A 107 -0.81 -25.46 15.92
C LYS A 107 -1.66 -26.59 15.34
N SER A 108 -1.76 -26.69 14.02
CA SER A 108 -1.90 -28.00 13.37
C SER A 108 -1.49 -27.92 11.90
N ASP A 109 -0.53 -28.77 11.59
CA ASP A 109 -0.20 -29.26 10.26
C ASP A 109 -1.39 -29.94 9.56
N GLU A 110 -1.23 -30.11 8.25
CA GLU A 110 -1.97 -30.97 7.31
C GLU A 110 -3.15 -30.41 6.50
N ALA A 111 -3.19 -30.95 5.28
CA ALA A 111 -3.77 -30.44 4.06
C ALA A 111 -5.26 -30.71 3.91
N TYR A 112 -5.97 -29.81 3.23
CA TYR A 112 -7.22 -30.14 2.54
C TYR A 112 -7.36 -29.42 1.20
N SER A 113 -8.12 -30.10 0.36
CA SER A 113 -8.07 -30.23 -1.08
C SER A 113 -9.00 -29.30 -1.87
N VAL A 114 -8.63 -29.16 -3.15
CA VAL A 114 -9.33 -28.62 -4.31
C VAL A 114 -10.86 -28.68 -4.26
N ALA A 115 -11.49 -27.54 -4.53
CA ALA A 115 -12.79 -27.45 -5.21
C ALA A 115 -12.71 -26.32 -6.26
N GLU A 116 -12.79 -26.69 -7.54
CA GLU A 116 -13.01 -25.77 -8.67
C GLU A 116 -14.54 -25.56 -8.91
N PRO A 117 -14.98 -24.76 -9.90
CA PRO A 117 -14.88 -23.30 -9.96
C PRO A 117 -16.28 -22.68 -10.19
N HIS A 118 -16.63 -21.60 -9.49
CA HIS A 118 -17.76 -20.76 -9.91
C HIS A 118 -17.26 -19.55 -10.71
N GLU A 119 -17.92 -19.31 -11.84
CA GLU A 119 -17.52 -18.38 -12.90
C GLU A 119 -17.17 -16.98 -12.37
N PRO A 120 -16.05 -16.39 -12.81
CA PRO A 120 -15.64 -15.08 -12.35
C PRO A 120 -16.56 -13.99 -12.89
N ILE A 121 -17.32 -13.37 -11.99
CA ILE A 121 -17.81 -12.00 -12.16
C ILE A 121 -16.57 -11.16 -12.50
N LYS A 122 -16.65 -10.45 -13.63
CA LYS A 122 -15.56 -9.66 -14.22
C LYS A 122 -15.03 -8.65 -13.20
N THR A 123 -14.06 -9.10 -12.42
CA THR A 123 -13.10 -8.24 -11.76
C THR A 123 -12.43 -7.47 -12.90
N VAL A 124 -12.40 -6.14 -12.82
CA VAL A 124 -11.46 -5.36 -13.62
C VAL A 124 -10.08 -5.68 -13.04
N THR A 125 -9.58 -6.87 -13.35
CA THR A 125 -8.19 -7.22 -13.15
C THR A 125 -7.45 -6.38 -14.16
N ASN A 126 -6.79 -5.32 -13.70
CA ASN A 126 -5.65 -4.83 -14.45
C ASN A 126 -4.70 -6.03 -14.56
N HIS A 127 -4.72 -6.71 -15.71
CA HIS A 127 -3.89 -7.88 -16.00
C HIS A 127 -2.45 -7.40 -16.15
N THR A 128 -1.84 -6.92 -15.08
CA THR A 128 -0.42 -6.65 -15.06
C THR A 128 0.26 -7.99 -15.29
N LYS A 129 1.18 -8.02 -16.25
CA LYS A 129 1.84 -9.26 -16.70
C LYS A 129 2.72 -9.91 -15.62
N GLY A 130 2.87 -9.25 -14.46
CA GLY A 130 3.84 -9.62 -13.44
C GLY A 130 5.27 -9.42 -13.94
N LEU A 131 6.25 -9.69 -13.10
CA LEU A 131 7.67 -9.64 -13.48
C LEU A 131 8.35 -10.83 -12.84
N ARG A 132 9.15 -11.54 -13.63
CA ARG A 132 9.91 -12.70 -13.20
C ARG A 132 11.36 -12.54 -13.64
N VAL A 133 12.28 -12.78 -12.72
CA VAL A 133 13.72 -12.72 -12.96
C VAL A 133 14.36 -14.01 -12.49
N ILE A 134 15.19 -14.62 -13.33
CA ILE A 134 15.96 -15.81 -13.01
C ILE A 134 17.44 -15.43 -13.05
N PHE A 135 18.16 -15.73 -11.96
CA PHE A 135 19.61 -15.58 -11.86
C PHE A 135 20.31 -16.83 -12.45
N PRO A 136 21.58 -16.72 -12.88
CA PRO A 136 22.34 -17.86 -13.38
C PRO A 136 22.54 -19.00 -12.37
N ASP A 137 22.43 -18.70 -11.07
CA ASP A 137 22.48 -19.69 -9.99
C ASP A 137 21.17 -20.50 -9.87
N GLY A 138 20.18 -20.25 -10.73
CA GLY A 138 18.87 -20.90 -10.74
C GLY A 138 17.85 -20.23 -9.82
N THR A 139 18.23 -19.19 -9.07
CA THR A 139 17.31 -18.47 -8.20
C THR A 139 16.26 -17.73 -9.03
N VAL A 140 15.00 -17.93 -8.68
CA VAL A 140 13.87 -17.21 -9.27
C VAL A 140 13.35 -16.15 -8.29
N VAL A 141 13.24 -14.91 -8.75
CA VAL A 141 12.54 -13.82 -8.04
C VAL A 141 11.29 -13.50 -8.85
N CYS A 142 10.12 -13.75 -8.25
CA CYS A 142 8.81 -13.59 -8.90
C CYS A 142 7.78 -13.21 -7.84
N ASN A 143 7.64 -11.92 -7.56
CA ASN A 143 6.74 -11.43 -6.52
C ASN A 143 5.34 -11.11 -7.08
N LYS A 144 4.38 -10.89 -6.17
CA LYS A 144 3.00 -10.54 -6.53
C LYS A 144 2.90 -9.25 -7.35
N THR A 145 3.83 -8.30 -7.15
CA THR A 145 3.92 -7.06 -7.93
C THR A 145 5.27 -6.95 -8.64
N ALA A 146 5.30 -6.25 -9.77
CA ALA A 146 6.54 -6.00 -10.50
C ALA A 146 7.49 -5.08 -9.73
N ILE A 147 6.95 -4.16 -8.92
CA ILE A 147 7.72 -3.29 -8.03
C ILE A 147 8.45 -4.12 -6.98
N ASP A 148 7.74 -5.03 -6.30
CA ASP A 148 8.34 -5.91 -5.29
C ASP A 148 9.44 -6.79 -5.92
N THR A 149 9.23 -7.29 -7.14
CA THR A 149 10.22 -8.10 -7.86
C THR A 149 11.47 -7.30 -8.19
N GLU A 150 11.32 -6.08 -8.70
CA GLU A 150 12.42 -5.19 -9.04
C GLU A 150 13.26 -4.82 -7.81
N ILE A 151 12.61 -4.45 -6.70
CA ILE A 151 13.29 -4.10 -5.45
C ILE A 151 14.06 -5.29 -4.89
N ASP A 152 13.48 -6.49 -4.88
CA ASP A 152 14.18 -7.69 -4.36
C ASP A 152 15.37 -8.10 -5.23
N VAL A 153 15.27 -7.93 -6.55
CA VAL A 153 16.42 -8.14 -7.45
C VAL A 153 17.51 -7.12 -7.16
N PHE A 154 17.18 -5.83 -7.03
CA PHE A 154 18.16 -4.80 -6.68
C PHE A 154 18.78 -5.01 -5.31
N ARG A 155 17.99 -5.46 -4.32
CA ARG A 155 18.48 -5.84 -2.99
C ARG A 155 19.49 -6.98 -3.08
N ARG A 156 19.18 -8.02 -3.86
CA ARG A 156 20.06 -9.19 -4.04
C ARG A 156 21.35 -8.87 -4.78
N ILE A 157 21.30 -7.99 -5.79
CA ILE A 157 22.48 -7.47 -6.49
C ILE A 157 23.29 -6.54 -5.57
N GLY A 158 22.60 -5.79 -4.72
CA GLY A 158 23.14 -4.77 -3.84
C GLY A 158 22.84 -3.36 -4.37
N PHE A 159 22.13 -2.55 -3.58
CA PHE A 159 21.71 -1.20 -3.98
C PHE A 159 22.86 -0.28 -4.37
N GLU A 160 24.00 -0.37 -3.70
CA GLU A 160 25.20 0.40 -4.04
C GLU A 160 25.72 0.06 -5.45
N ARG A 161 25.66 -1.23 -5.84
CA ARG A 161 26.04 -1.65 -7.20
C ARG A 161 25.05 -1.12 -8.22
N VAL A 162 23.75 -1.17 -7.92
CA VAL A 162 22.71 -0.64 -8.82
C VAL A 162 22.84 0.87 -9.00
N GLU A 163 23.14 1.63 -7.94
CA GLU A 163 23.39 3.08 -8.02
C GLU A 163 24.57 3.39 -8.95
N ARG A 164 25.67 2.61 -8.89
CA ARG A 164 26.87 2.80 -9.73
C ARG A 164 26.61 2.65 -11.24
N VAL A 165 25.55 1.96 -11.64
CA VAL A 165 25.13 1.88 -13.05
C VAL A 165 24.70 3.27 -13.58
N GLY A 166 24.34 4.20 -12.68
CA GLY A 166 24.09 5.60 -13.03
C GLY A 166 22.79 5.84 -13.80
N ARG A 167 21.88 4.84 -13.87
CA ARG A 167 20.57 4.96 -14.51
C ARG A 167 19.71 6.00 -13.79
N LYS A 168 18.93 6.76 -14.58
CA LYS A 168 18.05 7.84 -14.09
C LYS A 168 16.66 7.76 -14.70
N ARG A 169 15.65 8.19 -13.94
CA ARG A 169 14.24 8.32 -14.33
C ARG A 169 13.76 9.73 -13.99
N ALA A 170 13.23 10.45 -14.97
CA ALA A 170 12.77 11.83 -14.81
C ALA A 170 13.79 12.75 -14.08
N GLY A 171 15.08 12.57 -14.38
CA GLY A 171 16.19 13.33 -13.76
C GLY A 171 16.68 12.81 -12.39
N TRP A 172 15.98 11.86 -11.78
CA TRP A 172 16.34 11.26 -10.49
C TRP A 172 17.07 9.92 -10.67
N PRO A 173 18.02 9.56 -9.80
CA PRO A 173 18.67 8.26 -9.84
C PRO A 173 17.64 7.12 -9.65
N LEU A 174 17.86 6.01 -10.37
CA LEU A 174 17.04 4.81 -10.27
C LEU A 174 17.10 4.22 -8.85
N VAL A 175 18.29 4.19 -8.26
CA VAL A 175 18.53 3.85 -6.85
C VAL A 175 19.49 4.89 -6.29
N GLY A 176 19.18 5.44 -5.10
CA GLY A 176 20.08 6.38 -4.44
C GLY A 176 19.67 6.68 -2.99
N LYS A 177 20.54 7.39 -2.26
CA LYS A 177 20.31 7.73 -0.85
C LYS A 177 19.44 8.98 -0.63
N LYS A 178 19.16 9.74 -1.68
CA LYS A 178 18.35 10.96 -1.61
C LYS A 178 16.95 10.68 -2.13
N GLN A 179 15.96 10.91 -1.27
CA GLN A 179 14.56 10.84 -1.64
C GLN A 179 14.21 12.00 -2.59
N ARG A 180 13.44 11.69 -3.63
CA ARG A 180 12.77 12.68 -4.47
C ARG A 180 11.70 13.39 -3.64
N PRO A 181 11.54 14.73 -3.75
CA PRO A 181 10.46 15.46 -3.10
C PRO A 181 9.10 14.81 -3.36
N VAL A 182 8.37 14.52 -2.28
CA VAL A 182 7.07 13.87 -2.34
C VAL A 182 6.01 14.91 -2.69
N GLU A 183 5.28 14.69 -3.78
CA GLU A 183 4.06 15.45 -4.10
C GLU A 183 2.87 14.75 -3.45
N LYS A 184 1.92 15.52 -2.89
CA LYS A 184 0.73 14.97 -2.24
C LYS A 184 0.00 14.01 -3.20
N GLY A 185 -0.17 12.76 -2.78
CA GLY A 185 -0.87 11.72 -3.57
C GLY A 185 -0.02 11.01 -4.65
N LYS A 186 1.28 11.28 -4.77
CA LYS A 186 2.15 10.59 -5.75
C LYS A 186 3.31 9.87 -5.10
N ILE A 187 3.34 8.55 -5.29
CA ILE A 187 4.48 7.70 -4.90
C ILE A 187 5.34 7.45 -6.13
N TRP A 188 6.52 8.06 -6.17
CA TRP A 188 7.49 7.89 -7.26
C TRP A 188 8.57 6.86 -6.94
N GLN A 189 8.93 6.81 -5.66
CA GLN A 189 10.02 5.99 -5.14
C GLN A 189 9.54 5.18 -3.95
N HIS A 190 10.13 3.99 -3.80
CA HIS A 190 9.95 3.12 -2.65
C HIS A 190 11.25 3.08 -1.86
N GLU A 191 11.14 3.14 -0.54
CA GLU A 191 12.30 2.98 0.34
C GLU A 191 12.54 1.50 0.64
N SER A 192 13.80 1.07 0.57
CA SER A 192 14.24 -0.26 0.97
C SER A 192 15.66 -0.18 1.54
N ASP A 193 15.84 -0.61 2.79
CA ASP A 193 17.15 -0.67 3.47
C ASP A 193 17.94 0.65 3.45
N GLY A 194 17.25 1.79 3.59
CA GLY A 194 17.84 3.13 3.56
C GLY A 194 18.18 3.66 2.15
N TRP A 195 17.70 2.99 1.11
CA TRP A 195 17.81 3.40 -0.29
C TRP A 195 16.44 3.75 -0.86
N PHE A 196 16.40 4.74 -1.74
CA PHE A 196 15.20 5.13 -2.49
C PHE A 196 15.28 4.60 -3.92
N ILE A 197 14.33 3.75 -4.29
CA ILE A 197 14.24 3.09 -5.60
C ILE A 197 13.11 3.72 -6.40
N TYR A 198 13.41 4.22 -7.59
CA TYR A 198 12.42 4.73 -8.52
C TYR A 198 11.66 3.57 -9.16
N SER A 199 10.45 3.30 -8.68
CA SER A 199 9.66 2.14 -9.11
C SER A 199 8.31 2.49 -9.71
N ASN A 200 7.92 3.77 -9.76
CA ASN A 200 6.72 4.21 -10.47
C ASN A 200 6.97 4.27 -12.00
N THR A 201 7.09 3.08 -12.59
CA THR A 201 7.37 2.84 -14.02
C THR A 201 6.53 1.66 -14.50
N ASN A 202 6.31 1.53 -15.81
CA ASN A 202 5.63 0.36 -16.37
C ASN A 202 6.56 -0.88 -16.36
N ASN A 203 6.01 -2.08 -16.62
CA ASN A 203 6.79 -3.32 -16.58
C ASN A 203 7.93 -3.37 -17.59
N ASP A 204 7.75 -2.86 -18.81
CA ASP A 204 8.80 -2.90 -19.83
C ASP A 204 9.99 -2.03 -19.40
N GLN A 205 9.69 -0.91 -18.78
CA GLN A 205 10.68 0.01 -18.25
C GLN A 205 11.46 -0.57 -17.06
N LYS A 206 10.81 -1.39 -16.22
CA LYS A 206 11.47 -2.18 -15.17
C LYS A 206 12.39 -3.25 -15.76
N LYS A 207 11.94 -3.95 -16.81
CA LYS A 207 12.78 -4.94 -17.51
C LYS A 207 14.02 -4.27 -18.10
N GLU A 208 13.89 -3.10 -18.71
CA GLU A 208 15.03 -2.34 -19.22
C GLU A 208 16.02 -1.94 -18.12
N ASP A 209 15.53 -1.55 -16.94
CA ASP A 209 16.39 -1.19 -15.81
C ASP A 209 17.14 -2.41 -15.27
N LEU A 210 16.44 -3.53 -15.09
CA LEU A 210 17.05 -4.80 -14.70
C LEU A 210 18.05 -5.32 -15.74
N GLN A 211 17.72 -5.21 -17.03
CA GLN A 211 18.60 -5.60 -18.12
C GLN A 211 19.86 -4.75 -18.14
N ALA A 212 19.74 -3.42 -17.96
CA ALA A 212 20.90 -2.54 -17.92
C ALA A 212 21.84 -2.86 -16.75
N VAL A 213 21.30 -3.19 -15.58
CA VAL A 213 22.11 -3.64 -14.44
C VAL A 213 22.76 -4.99 -14.73
N SER A 214 22.03 -5.91 -15.34
CA SER A 214 22.55 -7.22 -15.75
C SER A 214 23.71 -7.08 -16.73
N ASP A 215 23.56 -6.23 -17.75
CA ASP A 215 24.56 -6.03 -18.80
C ASP A 215 25.81 -5.33 -18.24
N PHE A 216 25.62 -4.30 -17.40
CA PHE A 216 26.72 -3.55 -16.80
C PHE A 216 27.64 -4.43 -15.94
N TYR A 217 27.08 -5.42 -15.25
CA TYR A 217 27.82 -6.33 -14.38
C TYR A 217 28.01 -7.74 -14.97
N HIS A 218 27.59 -7.96 -16.22
CA HIS A 218 27.57 -9.27 -16.88
C HIS A 218 26.90 -10.38 -16.03
N LEU A 219 25.77 -10.06 -15.39
CA LEU A 219 25.10 -10.96 -14.45
C LEU A 219 24.30 -12.08 -15.11
N GLY A 220 24.01 -12.00 -16.41
CA GLY A 220 23.27 -13.05 -17.13
C GLY A 220 21.84 -13.28 -16.62
N LEU A 221 21.16 -12.23 -16.16
CA LEU A 221 19.77 -12.35 -15.69
C LEU A 221 18.82 -12.69 -16.85
N SER A 222 17.93 -13.65 -16.64
CA SER A 222 16.80 -13.93 -17.54
C SER A 222 15.55 -13.23 -17.03
N ILE A 223 15.08 -12.22 -17.76
CA ILE A 223 13.97 -11.37 -17.36
C ILE A 223 12.76 -11.66 -18.26
N SER A 224 11.61 -11.97 -17.67
CA SER A 224 10.37 -12.24 -18.39
C SER A 224 9.15 -11.66 -17.68
N ASP A 225 8.03 -11.59 -18.39
CA ASP A 225 6.73 -11.50 -17.73
C ASP A 225 6.44 -12.80 -16.97
N GLY A 226 5.71 -12.71 -15.86
CA GLY A 226 5.39 -13.87 -15.04
C GLY A 226 4.86 -13.49 -13.66
N LYS A 227 3.93 -14.29 -13.14
CA LYS A 227 3.44 -14.20 -11.77
C LYS A 227 3.88 -15.44 -11.00
N PRO A 228 4.00 -15.36 -9.66
CA PRO A 228 4.22 -16.55 -8.86
C PRO A 228 3.08 -17.55 -9.10
N GLU A 229 3.44 -18.82 -9.25
CA GLU A 229 2.47 -19.90 -9.24
C GLU A 229 1.78 -19.94 -7.87
N LYS A 230 0.46 -20.17 -7.88
CA LYS A 230 -0.39 -20.11 -6.69
C LYS A 230 -0.25 -21.35 -5.82
#